data_AF-A0AAD8GMR3-F1
#
_entry.id   AF-A0AAD8GMR3-F1
#
_cell.length_a   1.000
_cell.length_b   1.000
_cell.length_c   1.000
_cell.angle_alpha   90.00
_cell.angle_beta   90.00
_cell.angle_gamma   90.00
#
_symmetry.space_group_name_H-M   'P 1'
#
loop_
_entity.id
_entity.type
_entity.pdbx_description
1 polymer ?
#
loop_
_entity_poly.entity_id
_entity_poly.type
_entity_poly.pdbx_seq_one_letter_code
_entity_poly.pdbx_strand_id
1 'polypeptide(L)'
;MAAHVNRLLEVLPATPKLHKSAKPWRKLTTVSCSSKKLQQVQEATIKTTRRMSMSFASIAFFGTSGIGKSLAEDNGFWLDGPLPIPSVNNNIGNEETGTRSFLKNGLYMADIGTKGRQYRIYKYAFDLLALGDLIGKDAFSYVRKYLRLKSTFMYYDFDKLISAASVNDKKPLTDLANRLFDSFEKLEGAVKEHNLEQTESYYQDTTGILQEVMTRMA
;
A
#
# COMPACT_ATOMS: atom_id res chain seq x y z
N MET A 1 62.53 13.73 -12.49
CA MET A 1 62.39 14.37 -11.16
C MET A 1 61.23 13.71 -10.46
N ALA A 2 61.54 12.95 -9.41
CA ALA A 2 60.57 12.23 -8.60
C ALA A 2 59.99 13.17 -7.53
N ALA A 3 58.67 13.15 -7.37
CA ALA A 3 57.95 13.63 -6.20
C ALA A 3 56.60 12.90 -6.19
N HIS A 4 55.99 12.51 -5.08
CA HIS A 4 56.38 12.30 -3.70
C HIS A 4 55.16 11.56 -3.14
N VAL A 5 55.32 10.32 -2.69
CA VAL A 5 54.24 9.49 -2.16
C VAL A 5 53.96 9.90 -0.72
N ASN A 6 52.72 10.25 -0.37
CA ASN A 6 52.19 10.30 1.01
C ASN A 6 50.67 10.12 0.90
N ARG A 7 50.09 8.94 1.20
CA ARG A 7 49.85 8.33 2.52
C ARG A 7 48.90 9.16 3.38
N LEU A 8 47.58 8.93 3.20
CA LEU A 8 46.52 9.27 4.17
C LEU A 8 45.63 8.04 4.38
N LEU A 9 46.18 7.06 5.09
CA LEU A 9 45.43 5.97 5.70
C LEU A 9 45.13 6.42 7.13
N GLU A 10 44.02 7.12 7.33
CA GLU A 10 43.51 7.38 8.68
C GLU A 10 42.08 6.82 8.84
N VAL A 11 42.06 5.71 9.57
CA VAL A 11 41.17 5.40 10.69
C VAL A 11 39.67 5.35 10.39
N LEU A 12 39.21 4.15 10.02
CA LEU A 12 37.82 3.73 10.15
C LEU A 12 37.43 3.71 11.65
N PRO A 13 36.29 4.30 12.05
CA PRO A 13 35.80 4.18 13.43
C PRO A 13 35.35 2.74 13.73
N ALA A 14 35.77 2.25 14.89
CA ALA A 14 35.52 0.90 15.38
C ALA A 14 34.02 0.59 15.53
N THR A 15 33.61 -0.57 15.01
CA THR A 15 32.27 -1.14 15.19
C THR A 15 31.98 -1.41 16.66
N PRO A 16 30.87 -0.91 17.24
CA PRO A 16 30.49 -1.28 18.60
C PRO A 16 30.04 -2.75 18.66
N LYS A 17 30.57 -3.48 19.65
CA LYS A 17 30.34 -4.91 19.87
C LYS A 17 28.88 -5.19 20.22
N LEU A 18 28.28 -6.13 19.48
CA LEU A 18 26.93 -6.64 19.69
C LEU A 18 26.86 -7.42 21.01
N HIS A 19 26.06 -6.96 21.98
CA HIS A 19 25.83 -7.69 23.23
C HIS A 19 24.83 -8.82 22.98
N LYS A 20 25.31 -10.07 23.05
CA LYS A 20 24.50 -11.29 22.97
C LYS A 20 23.78 -11.48 24.31
N SER A 21 22.48 -11.24 24.37
CA SER A 21 21.62 -11.80 25.43
C SER A 21 20.65 -12.80 24.83
N ALA A 22 20.99 -14.08 24.96
CA ALA A 22 20.09 -15.19 24.73
C ALA A 22 19.18 -15.39 25.95
N LYS A 23 17.88 -15.61 25.73
CA LYS A 23 17.00 -16.38 26.63
C LYS A 23 16.05 -17.25 25.79
N PRO A 24 15.78 -18.51 26.20
CA PRO A 24 15.11 -19.50 25.36
C PRO A 24 13.60 -19.66 25.65
N TRP A 25 12.90 -20.15 24.62
CA TRP A 25 11.66 -20.97 24.60
C TRP A 25 10.39 -20.46 25.29
N ARG A 26 9.28 -20.44 24.52
CA ARG A 26 8.13 -21.35 24.73
C ARG A 26 7.50 -21.75 23.40
N LYS A 27 7.34 -23.06 23.20
CA LYS A 27 6.53 -23.69 22.14
C LYS A 27 5.05 -23.44 22.45
N LEU A 28 4.26 -23.09 21.45
CA LEU A 28 2.81 -23.25 21.51
C LEU A 28 2.33 -24.30 20.50
N THR A 29 1.36 -25.05 20.99
CA THR A 29 0.91 -26.36 20.58
C THR A 29 0.00 -26.28 19.37
N THR A 30 0.25 -27.14 18.38
CA THR A 30 -0.67 -27.45 17.28
C THR A 30 -2.00 -27.97 17.81
N VAL A 31 -3.09 -27.24 17.54
CA VAL A 31 -4.45 -27.77 17.67
C VAL A 31 -4.85 -28.30 16.30
N SER A 32 -4.82 -29.63 16.14
CA SER A 32 -5.44 -30.32 15.03
C SER A 32 -6.94 -30.42 15.29
N CYS A 33 -7.79 -29.95 14.38
CA CYS A 33 -9.20 -30.32 14.36
C CYS A 33 -9.49 -31.14 13.09
N SER A 34 -10.05 -32.31 13.34
CA SER A 34 -10.18 -33.45 12.44
C SER A 34 -11.34 -33.29 11.46
N SER A 35 -11.10 -33.63 10.19
CA SER A 35 -12.12 -33.76 9.15
C SER A 35 -13.18 -34.80 9.52
N LYS A 36 -14.46 -34.49 9.31
CA LYS A 36 -15.53 -35.47 9.19
C LYS A 36 -16.18 -35.33 7.81
N LYS A 37 -16.08 -36.41 7.03
CA LYS A 37 -16.78 -36.66 5.77
C LYS A 37 -18.03 -37.52 6.07
N LEU A 38 -19.15 -37.20 5.44
CA LEU A 38 -20.34 -38.03 5.24
C LEU A 38 -20.89 -37.63 3.86
N GLN A 39 -20.57 -38.36 2.78
CA GLN A 39 -21.31 -39.50 2.19
C GLN A 39 -22.59 -39.03 1.47
N GLN A 40 -22.55 -38.86 0.13
CA GLN A 40 -22.95 -39.82 -0.94
C GLN A 40 -24.42 -39.59 -1.36
N VAL A 41 -24.73 -39.37 -2.63
CA VAL A 41 -25.42 -40.25 -3.62
C VAL A 41 -26.01 -39.22 -4.63
N GLN A 42 -25.93 -39.28 -5.97
CA GLN A 42 -26.36 -40.31 -6.92
C GLN A 42 -25.87 -39.96 -8.34
N GLU A 43 -25.48 -40.97 -9.11
CA GLU A 43 -25.31 -40.93 -10.57
C GLU A 43 -26.67 -40.89 -11.28
N ALA A 44 -26.73 -40.22 -12.43
CA ALA A 44 -27.58 -40.63 -13.54
C ALA A 44 -26.92 -40.25 -14.88
N THR A 45 -26.46 -41.28 -15.58
CA THR A 45 -25.84 -41.26 -16.90
C THR A 45 -26.91 -41.41 -17.97
N ILE A 46 -27.03 -40.50 -18.95
CA ILE A 46 -27.68 -40.78 -20.24
C ILE A 46 -26.85 -40.12 -21.37
N LYS A 47 -26.46 -40.94 -22.35
CA LYS A 47 -25.76 -40.56 -23.58
C LYS A 47 -26.74 -40.21 -24.72
N THR A 48 -26.17 -39.64 -25.78
CA THR A 48 -26.53 -39.67 -27.23
C THR A 48 -27.32 -38.52 -27.89
N THR A 49 -26.58 -37.71 -28.69
CA THR A 49 -26.69 -37.54 -30.18
C THR A 49 -27.66 -36.52 -30.83
N ARG A 50 -27.02 -35.63 -31.63
CA ARG A 50 -27.42 -34.89 -32.88
C ARG A 50 -28.22 -33.56 -32.81
N ARG A 51 -27.57 -32.55 -33.43
CA ARG A 51 -28.07 -31.32 -34.09
C ARG A 51 -29.36 -30.70 -33.56
N MET A 52 -29.24 -29.57 -32.87
CA MET A 52 -30.28 -28.54 -32.86
C MET A 52 -29.71 -27.21 -33.34
N SER A 53 -30.43 -26.62 -34.30
CA SER A 53 -30.28 -25.27 -34.82
C SER A 53 -30.47 -24.23 -33.72
N MET A 54 -29.49 -23.34 -33.52
CA MET A 54 -29.70 -22.14 -32.72
C MET A 54 -30.47 -21.11 -33.54
N SER A 55 -31.79 -21.02 -33.32
CA SER A 55 -32.57 -19.84 -33.71
C SER A 55 -32.38 -18.77 -32.65
N PHE A 56 -31.68 -17.69 -32.98
CA PHE A 56 -31.62 -16.50 -32.14
C PHE A 56 -32.94 -15.71 -32.31
N ALA A 57 -33.83 -15.83 -31.34
CA ALA A 57 -34.99 -14.93 -31.22
C ALA A 57 -34.56 -13.70 -30.41
N SER A 58 -34.49 -12.53 -31.03
CA SER A 58 -34.22 -11.26 -30.37
C SER A 58 -35.46 -10.80 -29.59
N ILE A 59 -35.41 -10.86 -28.26
CA ILE A 59 -36.41 -10.23 -27.39
C ILE A 59 -36.06 -8.74 -27.29
N ALA A 60 -36.94 -7.87 -27.78
CA ALA A 60 -36.81 -6.43 -27.60
C ALA A 60 -37.09 -6.08 -26.13
N PHE A 61 -36.05 -5.69 -25.39
CA PHE A 61 -36.18 -5.18 -24.03
C PHE A 61 -36.55 -3.69 -24.08
N PHE A 62 -37.84 -3.37 -23.94
CA PHE A 62 -38.27 -2.01 -23.63
C PHE A 62 -38.10 -1.77 -22.14
N GLY A 63 -36.92 -1.31 -21.74
CA GLY A 63 -36.65 -0.84 -20.38
C GLY A 63 -36.93 0.65 -20.28
N THR A 64 -37.96 1.04 -19.52
CA THR A 64 -38.07 2.39 -18.98
C THR A 64 -36.89 2.60 -18.03
N SER A 65 -35.98 3.52 -18.36
CA SER A 65 -34.89 3.91 -17.45
C SER A 65 -35.49 4.73 -16.30
N GLY A 66 -36.06 4.03 -15.32
CA GLY A 66 -36.30 4.62 -14.01
C GLY A 66 -34.96 5.08 -13.46
N ILE A 67 -34.86 6.38 -13.13
CA ILE A 67 -33.80 6.90 -12.28
C ILE A 67 -34.03 6.25 -10.91
N GLY A 68 -33.47 5.05 -10.74
CA GLY A 68 -33.35 4.41 -9.45
C GLY A 68 -32.52 5.34 -8.59
N LYS A 69 -33.05 5.72 -7.42
CA LYS A 69 -32.22 6.31 -6.37
C LYS A 69 -31.11 5.29 -6.10
N SER A 70 -29.88 5.64 -6.44
CA SER A 70 -28.70 4.87 -6.08
C SER A 70 -28.63 4.85 -4.55
N LEU A 71 -29.13 3.78 -3.93
CA LEU A 71 -28.86 3.45 -2.54
C LEU A 71 -27.53 2.70 -2.51
N ALA A 72 -26.43 3.41 -2.80
CA ALA A 72 -25.14 2.93 -2.36
C ALA A 72 -25.09 3.23 -0.86
N GLU A 73 -25.20 2.19 -0.04
CA GLU A 73 -24.88 2.28 1.38
C GLU A 73 -23.45 2.82 1.53
N ASP A 74 -23.27 3.77 2.44
CA ASP A 74 -21.98 4.37 2.70
C ASP A 74 -20.96 3.28 3.05
N ASN A 75 -19.91 3.20 2.25
CA ASN A 75 -18.91 2.14 2.25
C ASN A 75 -17.97 2.21 3.47
N GLY A 76 -18.28 3.05 4.47
CA GLY A 76 -17.57 3.15 5.76
C GLY A 76 -16.12 3.59 5.61
N PHE A 77 -15.77 4.17 4.45
CA PHE A 77 -14.46 4.73 4.17
C PHE A 77 -14.31 6.15 4.73
N TRP A 78 -15.43 6.81 5.00
CA TRP A 78 -15.47 8.17 5.51
C TRP A 78 -15.53 8.15 7.02
N LEU A 79 -14.68 8.97 7.65
CA LEU A 79 -14.86 9.33 9.04
C LEU A 79 -15.99 10.38 9.06
N ASP A 80 -17.16 10.01 9.55
CA ASP A 80 -18.34 10.91 9.65
C ASP A 80 -18.17 12.02 10.72
N GLY A 81 -16.95 12.22 11.21
CA GLY A 81 -16.61 13.17 12.26
C GLY A 81 -15.18 13.69 12.13
N PRO A 82 -14.77 14.67 12.96
CA PRO A 82 -13.42 15.18 12.96
C PRO A 82 -12.41 14.04 13.15
N LEU A 83 -11.28 14.10 12.42
CA LEU A 83 -10.22 13.09 12.52
C LEU A 83 -9.84 12.87 13.99
N PRO A 84 -9.82 11.60 14.47
CA PRO A 84 -9.49 11.34 15.86
C PRO A 84 -8.06 11.77 16.14
N ILE A 85 -7.89 12.64 17.14
CA ILE A 85 -6.56 13.12 17.56
C ILE A 85 -5.88 11.98 18.32
N PRO A 86 -4.67 11.54 17.91
CA PRO A 86 -3.94 10.51 18.64
C PRO A 86 -3.61 10.99 20.05
N SER A 87 -3.88 10.15 21.05
CA SER A 87 -3.53 10.44 22.45
C SER A 87 -2.10 10.02 22.78
N VAL A 88 -1.45 10.79 23.64
CA VAL A 88 -0.12 10.49 24.19
C VAL A 88 -0.26 10.30 25.70
N ASN A 89 0.00 9.10 26.19
CA ASN A 89 -0.21 8.76 27.62
C ASN A 89 1.04 8.99 28.49
N ASN A 90 2.21 9.17 27.88
CA ASN A 90 3.49 9.32 28.59
C ASN A 90 3.91 10.79 28.67
N ASN A 91 4.73 11.14 29.67
CA ASN A 91 5.29 12.49 29.81
C ASN A 91 6.47 12.72 28.83
N ILE A 92 6.15 12.82 27.54
CA ILE A 92 7.09 13.14 26.46
C ILE A 92 6.83 14.51 25.84
N GLY A 93 5.85 15.25 26.35
CA GLY A 93 5.55 16.61 25.95
C GLY A 93 6.66 17.58 26.34
N ASN A 94 6.56 18.81 25.87
CA ASN A 94 7.33 19.92 26.44
C ASN A 94 6.47 20.52 27.56
N GLU A 95 7.06 20.71 28.75
CA GLU A 95 6.36 21.19 29.94
C GLU A 95 5.80 22.61 29.77
N GLU A 96 6.51 23.49 29.05
CA GLU A 96 6.10 24.87 28.78
C GLU A 96 4.98 24.94 27.73
N THR A 97 5.02 24.06 26.72
CA THR A 97 4.13 24.15 25.55
C THR A 97 3.04 23.08 25.47
N GLY A 98 2.99 22.16 26.44
CA GLY A 98 2.05 21.02 26.54
C GLY A 98 2.32 19.88 25.55
N THR A 99 2.71 20.19 24.31
CA THR A 99 3.12 19.22 23.28
C THR A 99 4.33 19.70 22.51
N ARG A 100 4.91 18.84 21.67
CA ARG A 100 6.03 19.22 20.79
C ARG A 100 5.52 20.14 19.68
N SER A 101 6.26 21.22 19.39
CA SER A 101 5.84 22.26 18.42
C SER A 101 5.48 21.69 17.05
N PHE A 102 6.20 20.67 16.58
CA PHE A 102 5.93 20.00 15.30
C PHE A 102 4.71 19.07 15.30
N LEU A 103 4.14 18.75 16.46
CA LEU A 103 2.91 17.95 16.61
C LEU A 103 1.66 18.81 16.85
N LYS A 104 1.83 20.12 17.13
CA LYS A 104 0.71 21.04 17.41
C LYS A 104 -0.27 21.12 16.24
N ASN A 105 0.22 20.95 15.02
CA ASN A 105 -0.54 21.17 13.79
C ASN A 105 -0.72 19.84 13.03
N GLY A 106 -1.54 18.92 13.56
CA GLY A 106 -2.04 17.73 12.84
C GLY A 106 -1.04 17.08 11.86
N LEU A 107 -1.41 16.99 10.58
CA LEU A 107 -0.52 16.55 9.51
C LEU A 107 0.43 17.67 9.10
N TYR A 108 1.72 17.53 9.43
CA TYR A 108 2.76 18.40 8.92
C TYR A 108 3.24 17.96 7.54
N MET A 109 2.93 18.74 6.51
CA MET A 109 3.43 18.56 5.15
C MET A 109 4.45 19.65 4.82
N ALA A 110 5.74 19.32 4.84
CA ALA A 110 6.79 20.26 4.51
C ALA A 110 6.74 20.63 3.01
N ASP A 111 6.68 21.94 2.73
CA ASP A 111 6.92 22.47 1.39
C ASP A 111 8.43 22.55 1.13
N ILE A 112 8.91 21.64 0.28
CA ILE A 112 10.35 21.43 0.01
C ILE A 112 10.69 21.73 -1.46
N GLY A 113 9.81 22.43 -2.17
CA GLY A 113 9.96 22.74 -3.60
C GLY A 113 9.83 21.51 -4.50
N THR A 114 9.80 21.72 -5.82
CA THR A 114 9.54 20.64 -6.80
C THR A 114 10.61 19.53 -6.75
N LYS A 115 11.89 19.89 -6.70
CA LYS A 115 12.99 18.91 -6.60
C LYS A 115 12.91 18.08 -5.31
N GLY A 116 12.61 18.72 -4.18
CA GLY A 116 12.45 18.03 -2.91
C GLY A 116 11.26 17.07 -2.93
N ARG A 117 10.15 17.46 -3.58
CA ARG A 117 8.97 16.61 -3.74
C ARG A 117 9.25 15.38 -4.61
N GLN A 118 9.95 15.56 -5.75
CA GLN A 118 10.42 14.43 -6.57
C GLN A 118 11.26 13.45 -5.74
N TYR A 119 12.24 13.98 -5.00
CA TYR A 119 13.08 13.16 -4.13
C TYR A 119 12.27 12.43 -3.03
N ARG A 120 11.28 13.09 -2.43
CA ARG A 120 10.41 12.49 -1.42
C ARG A 120 9.54 11.38 -2.00
N ILE A 121 8.97 11.56 -3.20
CA ILE A 121 8.24 10.51 -3.93
C ILE A 121 9.16 9.34 -4.25
N TYR A 122 10.36 9.59 -4.80
CA TYR A 122 11.35 8.56 -5.08
C TYR A 122 11.67 7.74 -3.82
N LYS A 123 11.94 8.42 -2.71
CA LYS A 123 12.30 7.77 -1.45
C LYS A 123 11.13 6.96 -0.88
N TYR A 124 9.91 7.46 -0.98
CA TYR A 124 8.73 6.73 -0.50
C TYR A 124 8.38 5.55 -1.40
N ALA A 125 8.59 5.65 -2.71
CA ALA A 125 8.45 4.51 -3.60
C ALA A 125 9.44 3.40 -3.22
N PHE A 126 10.71 3.75 -2.97
CA PHE A 126 11.71 2.80 -2.46
C PHE A 126 11.30 2.17 -1.11
N ASP A 127 10.82 2.98 -0.16
CA ASP A 127 10.40 2.48 1.15
C ASP A 127 9.19 1.52 1.03
N LEU A 128 8.26 1.77 0.10
CA LEU A 128 7.11 0.90 -0.16
C LEU A 128 7.49 -0.41 -0.86
N LEU A 129 8.59 -0.44 -1.61
CA LEU A 129 9.16 -1.70 -2.10
C LEU A 129 9.65 -2.59 -0.95
N ALA A 130 10.00 -2.03 0.22
CA ALA A 130 10.39 -2.84 1.38
C ALA A 130 9.20 -3.51 2.08
N LEU A 131 7.94 -3.22 1.69
CA LEU A 131 6.75 -3.89 2.25
C LEU A 131 6.72 -5.38 1.96
N GLY A 132 7.40 -5.85 0.91
CA GLY A 132 7.46 -7.27 0.56
C GLY A 132 8.00 -8.12 1.70
N ASP A 133 8.91 -7.59 2.51
CA ASP A 133 9.45 -8.27 3.69
C ASP A 133 8.40 -8.44 4.80
N LEU A 134 7.27 -7.74 4.76
CA LEU A 134 6.23 -7.77 5.79
C LEU A 134 4.99 -8.55 5.37
N ILE A 135 4.81 -8.76 4.08
CA ILE A 135 3.74 -9.60 3.53
C ILE A 135 3.96 -11.04 4.00
N GLY A 136 2.90 -11.71 4.46
CA GLY A 136 2.96 -13.06 5.02
C GLY A 136 3.43 -13.17 6.48
N LYS A 137 3.88 -12.07 7.12
CA LYS A 137 4.36 -12.07 8.52
C LYS A 137 3.30 -11.65 9.56
N ASP A 138 2.02 -11.85 9.25
CA ASP A 138 0.88 -11.39 10.08
C ASP A 138 0.97 -9.90 10.47
N ALA A 139 1.53 -9.08 9.57
CA ALA A 139 1.79 -7.66 9.80
C ALA A 139 0.77 -6.74 9.10
N PHE A 140 -0.42 -7.24 8.76
CA PHE A 140 -1.43 -6.54 7.94
C PHE A 140 -1.74 -5.13 8.47
N SER A 141 -1.92 -4.96 9.78
CA SER A 141 -2.18 -3.65 10.39
C SER A 141 -1.04 -2.65 10.16
N TYR A 142 0.21 -3.11 10.23
CA TYR A 142 1.37 -2.28 9.96
C TYR A 142 1.46 -1.94 8.48
N VAL A 143 1.37 -2.94 7.60
CA VAL A 143 1.40 -2.76 6.13
C VAL A 143 0.36 -1.72 5.70
N ARG A 144 -0.88 -1.86 6.19
CA ARG A 144 -1.98 -0.93 5.91
C ARG A 144 -1.66 0.50 6.34
N LYS A 145 -1.22 0.68 7.59
CA LYS A 145 -0.91 2.00 8.15
C LYS A 145 0.29 2.64 7.46
N TYR A 146 1.32 1.85 7.15
CA TYR A 146 2.52 2.31 6.48
C TYR A 146 2.25 2.74 5.04
N LEU A 147 1.47 1.94 4.30
CA LEU A 147 1.00 2.28 2.95
C LEU A 147 0.24 3.61 2.99
N ARG A 148 -0.81 3.72 3.82
CA ARG A 148 -1.58 4.96 3.97
C ARG A 148 -0.71 6.17 4.29
N LEU A 149 0.21 6.03 5.24
CA LEU A 149 1.11 7.12 5.62
C LEU A 149 1.92 7.62 4.42
N LYS A 150 2.62 6.73 3.72
CA LYS A 150 3.49 7.11 2.59
C LYS A 150 2.67 7.64 1.41
N SER A 151 1.57 6.96 1.08
CA SER A 151 0.66 7.34 -0.01
C SER A 151 0.06 8.72 0.20
N THR A 152 -0.31 9.11 1.43
CA THR A 152 -0.81 10.47 1.72
C THR A 152 0.21 11.53 1.32
N PHE A 153 1.48 11.35 1.67
CA PHE A 153 2.49 12.32 1.28
C PHE A 153 2.73 12.33 -0.23
N MET A 154 2.80 11.15 -0.85
CA MET A 154 2.96 11.04 -2.30
C MET A 154 1.81 11.73 -3.04
N TYR A 155 0.57 11.62 -2.56
CA TYR A 155 -0.61 12.22 -3.17
C TYR A 155 -0.49 13.74 -3.29
N TYR A 156 -0.17 14.41 -2.18
CA TYR A 156 0.03 15.87 -2.19
C TYR A 156 1.28 16.29 -2.99
N ASP A 157 2.32 15.46 -3.05
CA ASP A 157 3.50 15.77 -3.85
C ASP A 157 3.23 15.63 -5.34
N PHE A 158 2.52 14.57 -5.76
CA PHE A 158 2.08 14.41 -7.14
C PHE A 158 1.19 15.56 -7.59
N ASP A 159 0.23 16.01 -6.78
CA ASP A 159 -0.62 17.18 -7.08
C ASP A 159 0.24 18.42 -7.44
N LYS A 160 1.25 18.72 -6.62
CA LYS A 160 2.13 19.87 -6.84
C LYS A 160 3.08 19.67 -8.01
N LEU A 161 3.59 18.46 -8.23
CA LEU A 161 4.45 18.17 -9.39
C LEU A 161 3.69 18.23 -10.71
N ILE A 162 2.49 17.66 -10.77
CA ILE A 162 1.62 17.71 -11.95
C ILE A 162 1.25 19.17 -12.24
N SER A 163 0.89 19.95 -11.22
CA SER A 163 0.57 21.36 -11.38
C SER A 163 1.74 22.16 -11.98
N ALA A 164 2.97 21.87 -11.55
CA ALA A 164 4.20 22.53 -12.00
C ALA A 164 4.79 21.97 -13.31
N ALA A 165 4.29 20.84 -13.81
CA ALA A 165 4.83 20.18 -14.99
C ALA A 165 4.51 20.93 -16.29
N SER A 166 5.31 20.68 -17.33
CA SER A 166 5.06 21.18 -18.68
C SER A 166 3.76 20.58 -19.26
N VAL A 167 3.15 21.22 -20.26
CA VAL A 167 1.91 20.74 -20.89
C VAL A 167 2.05 19.30 -21.41
N ASN A 168 3.22 18.96 -21.95
CA ASN A 168 3.52 17.63 -22.49
C ASN A 168 3.72 16.57 -21.39
N ASP A 169 4.22 16.98 -20.21
CA ASP A 169 4.52 16.07 -19.11
C ASP A 169 3.33 15.85 -18.16
N LYS A 170 2.35 16.77 -18.16
CA LYS A 170 1.19 16.71 -17.25
C LYS A 170 0.43 15.41 -17.39
N LYS A 171 0.00 15.06 -18.60
CA LYS A 171 -0.81 13.85 -18.82
C LYS A 171 -0.08 12.56 -18.43
N PRO A 172 1.16 12.30 -18.90
CA PRO A 172 1.92 11.12 -18.46
C PRO A 172 2.09 11.03 -16.93
N LEU A 173 2.34 12.16 -16.26
CA LEU A 173 2.48 12.18 -14.79
C LEU A 173 1.15 11.90 -14.07
N THR A 174 0.05 12.48 -14.55
CA THR A 174 -1.30 12.21 -14.03
C THR A 174 -1.68 10.74 -14.23
N ASP A 175 -1.44 10.18 -15.41
CA ASP A 175 -1.75 8.78 -15.71
C ASP A 175 -0.94 7.82 -14.84
N LEU A 176 0.36 8.13 -14.59
CA LEU A 176 1.20 7.37 -13.66
C LEU A 176 0.69 7.46 -12.20
N ALA A 177 0.34 8.67 -11.76
CA ALA A 177 -0.17 8.89 -10.40
C ALA A 177 -1.48 8.13 -10.17
N ASN A 178 -2.44 8.20 -11.10
CA ASN A 178 -3.71 7.49 -11.00
C ASN A 178 -3.50 5.98 -10.93
N ARG A 179 -2.69 5.41 -11.84
CA ARG A 179 -2.34 3.97 -11.82
C ARG A 179 -1.75 3.54 -10.47
N LEU A 180 -0.87 4.36 -9.89
CA LEU A 180 -0.26 4.09 -8.59
C LEU A 180 -1.29 4.11 -7.46
N PHE A 181 -2.14 5.14 -7.39
CA PHE A 181 -3.13 5.25 -6.32
C PHE A 181 -4.23 4.20 -6.44
N ASP A 182 -4.67 3.86 -7.65
CA ASP A 182 -5.59 2.75 -7.89
C ASP A 182 -5.01 1.41 -7.41
N SER A 183 -3.69 1.18 -7.61
CA SER A 183 -3.03 -0.03 -7.13
C SER A 183 -2.89 -0.05 -5.60
N PHE A 184 -2.62 1.11 -4.99
CA PHE A 184 -2.59 1.25 -3.53
C PHE A 184 -3.95 0.98 -2.90
N GLU A 185 -5.05 1.45 -3.50
CA GLU A 185 -6.40 1.19 -3.00
C GLU A 185 -6.75 -0.31 -3.03
N LYS A 186 -6.42 -1.01 -4.12
CA LYS A 186 -6.60 -2.47 -4.22
C LYS A 186 -5.76 -3.21 -3.17
N LEU A 187 -4.49 -2.84 -3.03
CA LEU A 187 -3.59 -3.43 -2.03
C LEU A 187 -4.09 -3.17 -0.61
N GLU A 188 -4.51 -1.94 -0.31
CA GLU A 188 -5.06 -1.56 1.00
C GLU A 188 -6.33 -2.34 1.33
N GLY A 189 -7.21 -2.53 0.35
CA GLY A 189 -8.43 -3.33 0.47
C GLY A 189 -8.13 -4.79 0.82
N ALA A 190 -7.23 -5.45 0.07
CA ALA A 190 -6.84 -6.82 0.36
C ALA A 190 -6.18 -6.98 1.74
N VAL A 191 -5.33 -6.01 2.13
CA VAL A 191 -4.70 -6.00 3.46
C VAL A 191 -5.74 -5.81 4.57
N LYS A 192 -6.75 -4.96 4.36
CA LYS A 192 -7.87 -4.76 5.30
C LYS A 192 -8.68 -6.04 5.51
N GLU A 193 -8.86 -6.84 4.45
CA GLU A 193 -9.57 -8.12 4.50
C GLU A 193 -8.71 -9.28 5.02
N HIS A 194 -7.43 -9.02 5.32
CA HIS A 194 -6.45 -10.05 5.68
C HIS A 194 -6.33 -11.16 4.62
N ASN A 195 -6.61 -10.84 3.35
CA ASN A 195 -6.52 -11.78 2.24
C ASN A 195 -5.09 -11.83 1.73
N LEU A 196 -4.33 -12.85 2.16
CA LEU A 196 -2.90 -12.97 1.83
C LEU A 196 -2.67 -13.12 0.32
N GLU A 197 -3.42 -13.99 -0.34
CA GLU A 197 -3.26 -14.28 -1.77
C GLU A 197 -3.47 -13.02 -2.62
N GLN A 198 -4.54 -12.27 -2.36
CA GLN A 198 -4.78 -11.00 -3.05
C GLN A 198 -3.76 -9.92 -2.68
N THR A 199 -3.33 -9.88 -1.41
CA THR A 199 -2.29 -8.93 -0.96
C THR A 199 -1.00 -9.16 -1.72
N GLU A 200 -0.56 -10.40 -1.86
CA GLU A 200 0.63 -10.77 -2.62
C GLU A 200 0.48 -10.39 -4.09
N SER A 201 -0.64 -10.74 -4.73
CA SER A 201 -0.90 -10.40 -6.13
C SER A 201 -0.88 -8.89 -6.38
N TYR A 202 -1.64 -8.11 -5.61
CA TYR A 202 -1.70 -6.66 -5.79
C TYR A 202 -0.40 -5.96 -5.43
N TYR A 203 0.38 -6.52 -4.51
CA TYR A 203 1.70 -6.01 -4.20
C TYR A 203 2.70 -6.23 -5.35
N GLN A 204 2.65 -7.39 -6.02
CA GLN A 204 3.46 -7.65 -7.22
C GLN A 204 3.10 -6.66 -8.34
N ASP A 205 1.81 -6.44 -8.60
CA ASP A 205 1.35 -5.46 -9.58
C ASP A 205 1.83 -4.04 -9.23
N THR A 206 1.73 -3.66 -7.95
CA THR A 206 2.16 -2.35 -7.44
C THR A 206 3.67 -2.17 -7.55
N THR A 207 4.46 -3.23 -7.39
CA THR A 207 5.93 -3.19 -7.45
C THR A 207 6.44 -2.66 -8.79
N GLY A 208 5.85 -3.08 -9.91
CA GLY A 208 6.22 -2.57 -11.23
C GLY A 208 5.95 -1.08 -11.37
N ILE A 209 4.83 -0.59 -10.85
CA ILE A 209 4.47 0.83 -10.88
C ILE A 209 5.40 1.64 -9.97
N LEU A 210 5.76 1.13 -8.79
CA LEU A 210 6.72 1.78 -7.89
C LEU A 210 8.10 1.94 -8.54
N GLN A 211 8.57 0.94 -9.30
CA GLN A 211 9.82 1.02 -10.06
C GLN A 211 9.75 2.06 -11.19
N GLU A 212 8.61 2.13 -11.89
CA GLU A 212 8.35 3.17 -12.90
C GLU A 212 8.37 4.58 -12.26
N VAL A 213 7.74 4.74 -11.09
CA VAL A 213 7.78 5.99 -10.31
C VAL A 213 9.21 6.36 -9.93
N MET A 214 9.98 5.41 -9.40
CA MET A 214 11.39 5.66 -9.07
C MET A 214 12.19 6.12 -10.29
N THR A 215 11.98 5.47 -11.44
CA THR A 215 12.66 5.84 -12.70
C THR A 215 12.26 7.24 -13.16
N ARG A 216 10.99 7.62 -13.01
CA ARG A 216 10.47 8.93 -13.43
C ARG A 216 10.91 10.08 -12.51
N MET A 217 11.21 9.79 -11.25
CA MET A 217 11.59 10.76 -10.21
C MET A 217 13.11 10.83 -9.97
N ALA A 218 13.89 9.99 -10.66
CA ALA A 218 15.36 9.94 -10.58
C ALA A 218 16.04 11.16 -11.20
#